data_AF-A0A8X6ITY0-F1
#
_entry.id   AF-A0A8X6ITY0-F1
#
_cell.length_a   1.000
_cell.length_b   1.000
_cell.length_c   1.000
_cell.angle_alpha   90.00
_cell.angle_beta   90.00
_cell.angle_gamma   90.00
#
_symmetry.space_group_name_H-M   'P 1'
#
loop_
_entity.id
_entity.type
_entity.pdbx_description
1 polymer ?
#
loop_
_entity_poly.entity_id
_entity_poly.type
_entity_poly.pdbx_seq_one_letter_code
_entity_poly.pdbx_strand_id
1 'polypeptide(L)'
;MLNKGKNIFEVEKSVPRRREEGKGCTLSYALLCAGACLCYRGALECGFVFDDVSAIRENRDLRPSSPWSNLLFNDFWGTPMNKEQSHKSYRPVCVFTYRLNYLLHGLQPFGYHLANVVLHALVCMLYKK
;
A
#
# COMPACT_ATOMS: atom_id res chain seq x y z
N MET A 1 25.95 37.99 53.17
CA MET A 1 26.32 36.56 53.03
C MET A 1 25.93 36.13 51.62
N LEU A 2 26.92 36.06 50.71
CA LEU A 2 26.71 35.77 49.28
C LEU A 2 26.54 34.26 49.09
N ASN A 3 25.42 33.86 48.50
CA ASN A 3 25.04 32.48 48.23
C ASN A 3 26.02 31.89 47.19
N LYS A 4 26.85 30.92 47.60
CA LYS A 4 27.84 30.27 46.73
C LYS A 4 27.13 29.46 45.64
N GLY A 5 27.56 29.69 44.40
CA GLY A 5 27.00 29.13 43.19
C GLY A 5 26.91 27.61 43.22
N LYS A 6 25.75 27.09 42.80
CA LYS A 6 25.58 25.71 42.40
C LYS A 6 26.51 25.44 41.21
N ASN A 7 27.29 24.37 41.29
CA ASN A 7 28.19 23.96 40.22
C ASN A 7 27.38 23.68 38.94
N ILE A 8 27.83 24.21 37.81
CA ILE A 8 27.27 23.96 36.47
C ILE A 8 27.09 22.46 36.18
N PHE A 9 27.98 21.62 36.75
CA PHE A 9 27.92 20.16 36.64
C PHE A 9 26.73 19.48 37.34
N GLU A 10 26.07 20.14 38.28
CA GLU A 10 24.93 19.57 39.00
C GLU A 10 23.61 19.84 38.26
N VAL A 11 23.55 20.92 37.48
CA VAL A 11 22.41 21.26 36.62
C VAL A 11 22.24 20.23 35.51
N GLU A 12 23.34 19.74 34.93
CA GLU A 12 23.31 18.80 33.79
C GLU A 12 22.74 17.41 34.14
N LYS A 13 22.83 16.98 35.42
CA LYS A 13 22.29 15.70 35.87
C LYS A 13 20.78 15.69 36.11
N SER A 14 20.12 16.85 36.06
CA SER A 14 18.68 17.00 36.32
C SER A 14 17.81 16.96 35.06
N VAL A 15 18.39 16.83 33.87
CA VAL A 15 17.62 16.77 32.61
C VAL A 15 17.18 15.32 32.34
N PRO A 16 15.89 14.98 32.45
CA PRO A 16 15.42 13.63 32.16
C PRO A 16 15.66 13.26 30.69
N ARG A 17 16.24 12.08 30.48
CA ARG A 17 16.48 11.52 29.14
C ARG A 17 15.15 11.27 28.42
N ARG A 18 14.97 11.95 27.29
CA ARG A 18 13.92 11.85 26.26
C ARG A 18 13.76 10.41 25.69
N ARG A 19 13.28 9.44 26.48
CA ARG A 19 13.13 8.02 26.06
C ARG A 19 11.69 7.59 25.75
N GLU A 20 10.72 8.50 25.89
CA GLU A 20 9.29 8.22 25.69
C GLU A 20 8.79 8.53 24.26
N GLU A 21 9.43 9.46 23.54
CA GLU A 21 9.01 9.88 22.19
C GLU A 21 9.03 8.73 21.15
N GLY A 22 9.96 7.78 21.29
CA GLY A 22 10.08 6.64 20.37
C GLY A 22 8.96 5.60 20.51
N LYS A 23 8.47 5.33 21.72
CA LYS A 23 7.45 4.30 21.98
C LYS A 23 6.07 4.72 21.45
N GLY A 24 5.70 5.98 21.61
CA GLY A 24 4.44 6.53 21.08
C GLY A 24 4.40 6.52 19.56
N CYS A 25 5.54 6.77 18.91
CA CYS A 25 5.66 6.71 17.46
C CYS A 25 5.47 5.27 16.95
N THR A 26 6.15 4.28 17.54
CA THR A 26 5.99 2.87 17.15
C THR A 26 4.58 2.33 17.43
N LEU A 27 3.98 2.69 18.58
CA LEU A 27 2.63 2.25 18.93
C LEU A 27 1.59 2.80 17.95
N SER A 28 1.69 4.07 17.55
CA SER A 28 0.76 4.66 16.58
C SER A 28 0.86 4.02 15.19
N TYR A 29 2.06 3.72 14.69
CA TYR A 29 2.22 2.96 13.45
C TYR A 29 1.62 1.55 13.56
N ALA A 30 1.84 0.86 14.68
CA ALA A 30 1.26 -0.46 14.92
C ALA A 30 -0.27 -0.43 14.94
N LEU A 31 -0.86 0.58 15.59
CA LEU A 31 -2.32 0.76 15.63
C LEU A 31 -2.90 1.08 14.23
N LEU A 32 -2.23 1.90 13.43
CA LEU A 32 -2.66 2.19 12.05
C LEU A 32 -2.61 0.93 11.17
N CYS A 33 -1.53 0.16 11.27
CA CYS A 33 -1.40 -1.10 10.53
C CYS A 33 -2.47 -2.11 10.97
N ALA A 34 -2.67 -2.30 12.28
CA ALA A 34 -3.70 -3.17 12.81
C ALA A 34 -5.10 -2.73 12.37
N GLY A 35 -5.41 -1.43 12.44
CA GLY A 35 -6.69 -0.88 11.97
C GLY A 35 -6.93 -1.17 10.50
N ALA A 36 -5.95 -0.90 9.63
CA ALA A 36 -6.03 -1.21 8.21
C ALA A 36 -6.29 -2.71 7.96
N CYS A 37 -5.55 -3.60 8.62
CA CYS A 37 -5.73 -5.04 8.44
C CYS A 37 -7.09 -5.55 8.97
N LEU A 38 -7.53 -5.07 10.14
CA LEU A 38 -8.77 -5.51 10.76
C LEU A 38 -10.01 -5.05 9.98
N CYS A 39 -10.03 -3.80 9.51
CA CYS A 39 -11.14 -3.26 8.72
C CYS A 39 -11.38 -4.05 7.42
N TYR A 40 -10.30 -4.56 6.80
CA TYR A 40 -10.36 -5.28 5.54
C TYR A 40 -10.22 -6.81 5.68
N ARG A 41 -10.19 -7.35 6.91
CA ARG A 41 -10.04 -8.79 7.13
C ARG A 41 -11.10 -9.61 6.38
N GLY A 42 -12.36 -9.18 6.41
CA GLY A 42 -13.45 -9.85 5.70
C GLY A 42 -13.31 -9.80 4.18
N ALA A 43 -12.68 -8.76 3.64
CA ALA A 43 -12.49 -8.61 2.20
C ALA A 43 -11.48 -9.62 1.63
N LEU A 44 -10.55 -10.13 2.45
CA LEU A 44 -9.56 -11.12 2.00
C LEU A 44 -10.19 -12.43 1.50
N GLU A 45 -11.35 -12.80 2.05
CA GLU A 45 -12.07 -14.04 1.72
C GLU A 45 -13.14 -13.83 0.64
N CYS A 46 -13.38 -12.59 0.20
CA CYS A 46 -14.32 -12.28 -0.86
C CYS A 46 -13.79 -12.65 -2.25
N GLY A 47 -14.72 -12.84 -3.20
CA GLY A 47 -14.39 -13.00 -4.61
C GLY A 47 -14.17 -11.67 -5.34
N PHE A 48 -13.76 -11.75 -6.62
CA PHE A 48 -13.74 -10.60 -7.52
C PHE A 48 -15.16 -10.07 -7.76
N VAL A 49 -15.34 -8.76 -7.67
CA VAL A 49 -16.64 -8.09 -7.89
C VAL A 49 -16.49 -6.86 -8.77
N PHE A 50 -17.55 -6.50 -9.50
CA PHE A 50 -17.59 -5.32 -10.36
C PHE A 50 -16.37 -5.23 -11.31
N ASP A 51 -15.61 -4.14 -11.21
CA ASP A 51 -14.46 -3.82 -12.05
C ASP A 51 -13.32 -4.83 -11.93
N ASP A 52 -13.22 -5.59 -10.83
CA ASP A 52 -12.21 -6.64 -10.70
C ASP A 52 -12.36 -7.71 -11.78
N VAL A 53 -13.61 -8.00 -12.17
CA VAL A 53 -13.89 -9.00 -13.20
C VAL A 53 -13.27 -8.54 -14.53
N SER A 54 -13.58 -7.33 -14.97
CA SER A 54 -13.05 -6.78 -16.21
C SER A 54 -11.54 -6.52 -16.13
N ALA A 55 -11.05 -5.93 -15.05
CA ALA A 55 -9.65 -5.51 -14.91
C ALA A 55 -8.66 -6.65 -14.64
N ILE A 56 -9.12 -7.75 -14.03
CA ILE A 56 -8.26 -8.88 -13.61
C ILE A 56 -8.66 -10.18 -14.31
N ARG A 57 -9.93 -10.58 -14.17
CA ARG A 57 -10.37 -11.87 -14.68
C ARG A 57 -10.46 -11.91 -16.19
N GLU A 58 -10.87 -10.84 -16.85
CA GLU A 58 -11.07 -10.81 -18.31
C GLU A 58 -9.92 -10.14 -19.06
N ASN A 59 -9.16 -9.27 -18.38
CA ASN A 59 -8.04 -8.56 -18.98
C ASN A 59 -6.94 -9.52 -19.45
N ARG A 60 -6.75 -9.58 -20.78
CA ARG A 60 -5.78 -10.46 -21.42
C ARG A 60 -4.34 -10.02 -21.20
N ASP A 61 -4.09 -8.77 -20.83
CA ASP A 61 -2.72 -8.27 -20.63
C ASP A 61 -2.03 -8.87 -19.41
N LEU A 62 -2.79 -9.43 -18.47
CA LEU A 62 -2.27 -10.13 -17.30
C LEU A 62 -1.78 -11.54 -17.64
N ARG A 63 -2.13 -12.06 -18.82
CA ARG A 63 -1.82 -13.45 -19.19
C ARG A 63 -0.35 -13.59 -19.61
N PRO A 64 0.34 -14.67 -19.23
CA PRO A 64 1.73 -14.92 -19.63
C PRO A 64 1.93 -14.95 -21.15
N SER A 65 0.90 -15.35 -21.90
CA SER A 65 0.90 -15.41 -23.37
C SER A 65 0.90 -14.03 -24.05
N SER A 66 0.49 -12.98 -23.35
CA SER A 66 0.37 -11.63 -23.93
C SER A 66 1.70 -10.88 -23.82
N PRO A 67 2.16 -10.16 -24.86
CA PRO A 67 3.37 -9.36 -24.78
C PRO A 67 3.32 -8.34 -23.64
N TRP A 68 4.45 -8.10 -22.96
CA TRP A 68 4.53 -7.06 -21.92
C TRP A 68 4.35 -5.65 -22.47
N SER A 69 4.72 -5.44 -23.75
CA SER A 69 4.53 -4.17 -24.44
C SER A 69 3.07 -3.72 -24.49
N ASN A 70 2.11 -4.65 -24.47
CA ASN A 70 0.68 -4.31 -24.46
C ASN A 70 0.30 -3.38 -23.31
N LEU A 71 0.97 -3.50 -22.16
CA LEU A 71 0.69 -2.65 -20.98
C LEU A 71 0.96 -1.16 -21.28
N LEU A 72 1.78 -0.85 -22.28
CA LEU A 72 2.09 0.52 -22.70
C LEU A 72 1.11 1.07 -23.74
N PHE A 73 0.36 0.19 -24.44
CA PHE A 73 -0.47 0.56 -25.59
C PHE A 73 -1.96 0.28 -25.41
N ASN A 74 -2.33 -0.48 -24.38
CA ASN A 74 -3.71 -0.79 -24.03
C ASN A 74 -4.19 0.10 -22.88
N ASP A 75 -5.51 0.23 -22.76
CA ASP A 75 -6.15 0.85 -21.61
C ASP A 75 -6.18 -0.09 -20.41
N PHE A 76 -6.71 0.40 -19.30
CA PHE A 76 -6.80 -0.31 -18.02
C PHE A 76 -7.50 -1.68 -18.11
N TRP A 77 -8.39 -1.85 -19.09
CA TRP A 77 -9.19 -3.06 -19.27
C TRP A 77 -8.57 -4.05 -20.27
N GLY A 78 -7.43 -3.70 -20.87
CA GLY A 78 -6.72 -4.52 -21.84
C GLY A 78 -7.18 -4.30 -23.29
N THR A 79 -7.85 -3.18 -23.58
CA THR A 79 -8.25 -2.82 -24.94
C THR A 79 -7.23 -1.88 -25.56
N PRO A 80 -6.74 -2.13 -26.79
CA PRO A 80 -5.83 -1.21 -27.48
C PRO A 80 -6.36 0.22 -27.55
N MET A 81 -5.51 1.17 -27.16
CA MET A 81 -5.87 2.58 -27.00
C MET A 81 -6.33 3.25 -28.31
N ASN A 82 -6.06 2.66 -29.47
CA ASN A 82 -6.50 3.15 -30.78
C ASN A 82 -7.92 2.70 -31.17
N LYS A 83 -8.51 1.72 -30.48
CA LYS A 83 -9.86 1.23 -30.78
C LYS A 83 -10.93 2.15 -30.21
N GLU A 84 -12.06 2.26 -30.90
CA GLU A 84 -13.22 3.05 -30.44
C GLU A 84 -13.83 2.50 -29.14
N GLN A 85 -13.77 1.18 -28.94
CA GLN A 85 -14.28 0.50 -27.75
C GLN A 85 -13.39 0.70 -26.51
N SER A 86 -12.21 1.32 -26.68
CA SER A 86 -11.34 1.61 -25.55
C SER A 86 -11.93 2.74 -24.71
N HIS A 87 -11.91 2.56 -23.39
CA HIS A 87 -12.34 3.58 -22.43
C HIS A 87 -11.31 4.72 -22.28
N LYS A 88 -10.17 4.62 -22.97
CA LYS A 88 -9.04 5.56 -22.92
C LYS A 88 -8.44 5.79 -21.53
N SER A 89 -8.70 4.87 -20.59
CA SER A 89 -8.20 4.91 -19.21
C SER A 89 -6.77 4.36 -19.13
N TYR A 90 -5.76 5.23 -19.26
CA TYR A 90 -4.36 4.80 -19.24
C TYR A 90 -3.82 4.63 -17.81
N ARG A 91 -3.55 3.38 -17.38
CA ARG A 91 -3.07 3.04 -16.03
C ARG A 91 -2.01 1.91 -16.05
N PRO A 92 -0.90 2.08 -16.79
CA PRO A 92 0.05 1.01 -17.08
C PRO A 92 0.68 0.40 -15.82
N VAL A 93 1.00 1.22 -14.82
CA VAL A 93 1.60 0.77 -13.56
C VAL A 93 0.63 -0.11 -12.76
N CYS A 94 -0.67 0.20 -12.78
CA CYS A 94 -1.67 -0.61 -12.08
C CYS A 94 -1.91 -1.95 -12.77
N VAL A 95 -2.01 -1.96 -14.11
CA VAL A 95 -2.13 -3.21 -14.87
C VAL A 95 -0.86 -4.06 -14.72
N PHE A 96 0.31 -3.42 -14.63
CA PHE A 96 1.57 -4.09 -14.33
C PHE A 96 1.55 -4.81 -12.98
N THR A 97 1.10 -4.14 -11.91
CA THR A 97 0.98 -4.80 -10.59
C THR A 97 -0.05 -5.92 -10.60
N TYR A 98 -1.14 -5.81 -11.36
CA TYR A 98 -2.09 -6.92 -11.54
C TYR A 98 -1.50 -8.10 -12.30
N ARG A 99 -0.65 -7.85 -13.30
CA ARG A 99 0.07 -8.90 -14.02
C ARG A 99 1.06 -9.62 -13.10
N LEU A 100 1.77 -8.89 -12.25
CA LEU A 100 2.64 -9.51 -11.23
C LEU A 100 1.84 -10.35 -10.23
N ASN A 101 0.69 -9.85 -9.75
CA ASN A 101 -0.22 -10.63 -8.91
C ASN A 101 -0.68 -11.92 -9.61
N TYR A 102 -1.02 -11.83 -10.91
CA TYR A 102 -1.43 -13.00 -11.69
C TYR A 102 -0.30 -14.03 -11.80
N LEU A 103 0.95 -13.60 -11.98
CA LEU A 103 2.09 -14.52 -12.04
C LEU A 103 2.33 -15.26 -10.73
N LEU A 104 2.04 -14.64 -9.59
CA LEU A 104 2.24 -15.22 -8.26
C LEU A 104 1.06 -16.09 -7.80
N HIS A 105 -0.17 -15.65 -8.08
CA HIS A 105 -1.39 -16.18 -7.45
C HIS A 105 -2.48 -16.57 -8.47
N GLY A 106 -2.26 -16.37 -9.76
CA GLY A 106 -3.25 -16.63 -10.80
C GLY A 106 -4.51 -15.81 -10.59
N LEU A 107 -5.68 -16.45 -10.61
CA LEU A 107 -6.99 -15.81 -10.36
C LEU A 107 -7.49 -16.02 -8.92
N GLN A 108 -6.61 -16.29 -7.95
CA GLN A 108 -6.99 -16.35 -6.53
C GLN A 108 -7.19 -14.93 -5.98
N PRO A 109 -8.43 -14.51 -5.62
CA PRO A 109 -8.71 -13.13 -5.20
C PRO A 109 -7.95 -12.70 -3.95
N PHE A 110 -7.71 -13.64 -3.03
CA PHE A 110 -6.97 -13.42 -1.79
C PHE A 110 -5.66 -12.66 -2.01
N GLY A 111 -4.88 -13.04 -3.03
CA GLY A 111 -3.60 -12.41 -3.34
C GLY A 111 -3.71 -10.92 -3.69
N TYR A 112 -4.71 -10.60 -4.51
CA TYR A 112 -5.00 -9.22 -4.92
C TYR A 112 -5.50 -8.38 -3.74
N HIS A 113 -6.42 -8.93 -2.94
CA HIS A 113 -6.94 -8.25 -1.76
C HIS A 113 -5.84 -8.03 -0.71
N LEU A 114 -4.97 -9.02 -0.50
CA LEU A 114 -3.84 -8.89 0.41
C LEU A 114 -2.89 -7.78 -0.04
N ALA A 115 -2.55 -7.73 -1.34
CA ALA A 115 -1.72 -6.66 -1.89
C ALA A 115 -2.37 -5.26 -1.67
N ASN A 116 -3.68 -5.13 -1.88
CA ASN A 116 -4.41 -3.88 -1.62
C ASN A 116 -4.37 -3.48 -0.14
N VAL A 117 -4.56 -4.42 0.79
CA VAL A 117 -4.48 -4.15 2.24
C VAL A 117 -3.08 -3.72 2.66
N VAL A 118 -2.04 -4.38 2.14
CA VAL A 118 -0.64 -4.00 2.40
C VAL A 118 -0.35 -2.59 1.88
N LEU A 119 -0.73 -2.29 0.64
CA LEU A 119 -0.56 -0.95 0.06
C LEU A 119 -1.33 0.11 0.84
N HIS A 120 -2.56 -0.18 1.27
CA HIS A 120 -3.35 0.72 2.09
C HIS A 120 -2.67 1.01 3.43
N ALA A 121 -2.19 -0.02 4.13
CA ALA A 121 -1.43 0.15 5.38
C ALA A 121 -0.16 0.99 5.17
N LEU A 122 0.59 0.75 4.09
CA LEU A 122 1.79 1.53 3.75
C LEU A 122 1.46 3.01 3.51
N VAL A 123 0.39 3.32 2.79
CA VAL A 123 -0.07 4.70 2.54
C VAL A 123 -0.51 5.38 3.84
N CYS A 124 -1.25 4.68 4.70
CA CYS A 124 -1.63 5.21 6.03
C CYS A 124 -0.40 5.56 6.87
N MET A 125 0.63 4.70 6.87
CA MET A 125 1.88 4.98 7.57
C MET A 125 2.64 6.16 6.94
N LEU A 126 2.70 6.25 5.60
CA LEU A 126 3.36 7.35 4.89
C LEU A 126 2.71 8.71 5.17
N TYR A 127 1.38 8.76 5.28
CA TYR A 127 0.65 10.01 5.54
C TYR A 127 0.77 10.48 6.98
N LYS A 128 1.08 9.56 7.92
CA LYS A 128 1.29 9.90 9.33
C LYS A 128 2.57 10.75 9.44
N LYS A 129 2.39 12.05 9.68
CA LYS A 129 3.47 12.99 9.96
C LYS A 129 4.19 12.68 11.28
#